data_AF-A0A833W9A1-F1
#
_entry.id   AF-A0A833W9A1-F1
#
_cell.length_a   1.000
_cell.length_b   1.000
_cell.length_c   1.000
_cell.angle_alpha   90.00
_cell.angle_beta   90.00
_cell.angle_gamma   90.00
#
_symmetry.space_group_name_H-M   'P 1'
#
loop_
_entity.id
_entity.type
_entity.pdbx_description
1 polymer ?
#
loop_
_entity_poly.entity_id
_entity_poly.type
_entity_poly.pdbx_seq_one_letter_code
_entity_poly.pdbx_strand_id
1 'polypeptide(L)'
;MLQKCVSLDPAYTPAYLVLARLATGPTAGVLLRHVVRLQPKSADHLAEYASWLYQNGKWLPSLKYYLKAMEVSPSHRSSLLGTVRILRSRGQWPRVHQLITR
;
A
#
# COMPACT_ATOMS: atom_id res chain seq x y z
N MET A 1 -9.77 -8.40 -21.82
CA MET A 1 -9.50 -9.73 -21.23
C MET A 1 -9.54 -9.71 -19.70
N LEU A 2 -8.87 -8.77 -19.01
CA LEU A 2 -8.84 -8.69 -17.55
C LEU A 2 -10.23 -8.59 -16.86
N GLN A 3 -11.17 -7.86 -17.45
CA GLN A 3 -12.55 -7.80 -16.93
C GLN A 3 -13.26 -9.16 -16.98
N LYS A 4 -12.97 -10.00 -17.99
CA LYS A 4 -13.47 -11.38 -18.05
C LYS A 4 -12.84 -12.25 -16.96
N CYS A 5 -11.57 -12.04 -16.63
CA CYS A 5 -10.91 -12.77 -15.54
C CYS A 5 -11.56 -12.45 -14.18
N VAL A 6 -11.90 -11.18 -13.93
CA VAL A 6 -12.61 -10.77 -12.71
C VAL A 6 -14.03 -11.35 -12.66
N SER A 7 -14.73 -11.45 -13.79
CA SER A 7 -16.06 -12.07 -13.83
C SER A 7 -16.04 -13.58 -13.64
N LEU A 8 -14.93 -14.24 -13.98
CA LEU A 8 -14.77 -15.70 -13.84
C LEU A 8 -14.29 -16.09 -12.45
N ASP A 9 -13.36 -15.31 -11.87
CA ASP A 9 -12.90 -15.47 -10.49
C ASP A 9 -12.82 -14.11 -9.80
N PRO A 10 -13.82 -13.75 -8.98
CA PRO A 10 -13.85 -12.49 -8.23
C PRO A 10 -12.71 -12.35 -7.22
N ALA A 11 -12.04 -13.44 -6.84
CA ALA A 11 -10.92 -13.44 -5.90
C ALA A 11 -9.55 -13.36 -6.60
N TYR A 12 -9.51 -13.35 -7.94
CA TYR A 12 -8.26 -13.34 -8.70
C TYR A 12 -7.52 -12.01 -8.59
N THR A 13 -6.72 -11.91 -7.52
CA THR A 13 -6.01 -10.69 -7.09
C THR A 13 -5.05 -10.13 -8.16
N PRO A 14 -4.30 -10.96 -8.94
CA PRO A 14 -3.42 -10.43 -9.98
C PRO A 14 -4.14 -9.60 -11.05
N ALA A 15 -5.38 -9.95 -11.42
CA ALA A 15 -6.12 -9.13 -12.39
C ALA A 15 -6.44 -7.74 -11.83
N TYR A 16 -6.83 -7.63 -10.56
CA TYR A 16 -7.09 -6.33 -9.93
C TYR A 16 -5.83 -5.47 -9.83
N LEU A 17 -4.65 -6.07 -9.61
CA LEU A 17 -3.37 -5.34 -9.60
C LEU A 17 -3.04 -4.76 -10.97
N VAL A 18 -3.18 -5.57 -12.03
CA VAL A 18 -2.92 -5.11 -13.40
C VAL A 18 -3.92 -4.01 -13.78
N LEU A 19 -5.20 -4.19 -13.42
CA LEU A 19 -6.23 -3.17 -13.62
C LEU A 19 -5.92 -1.88 -12.85
N ALA A 20 -5.43 -1.98 -11.62
CA ALA A 20 -5.06 -0.82 -10.81
C ALA A 20 -3.90 -0.02 -11.40
N ARG A 21 -2.92 -0.70 -12.03
CA ARG A 21 -1.77 -0.06 -12.69
C ARG A 21 -2.16 0.63 -14.00
N LEU A 22 -3.14 0.10 -14.71
CA LEU A 22 -3.69 0.70 -15.93
C LEU A 22 -4.67 1.83 -15.62
N ALA A 23 -5.30 1.80 -14.45
CA ALA A 23 -6.24 2.81 -14.01
C ALA A 23 -5.53 4.09 -13.56
N THR A 24 -6.08 5.25 -13.90
CA THR A 24 -5.59 6.56 -13.46
C THR A 24 -6.52 7.20 -12.44
N GLY A 25 -5.94 7.89 -11.45
CA GLY A 25 -6.72 8.65 -10.47
C GLY A 25 -7.46 7.77 -9.45
N PRO A 26 -8.72 8.08 -9.09
CA PRO A 26 -9.41 7.47 -7.95
C PRO A 26 -9.76 6.00 -8.15
N THR A 27 -9.94 5.55 -9.40
CA THR A 27 -10.28 4.16 -9.76
C THR A 27 -9.19 3.18 -9.34
N ALA A 28 -7.92 3.54 -9.52
CA ALA A 28 -6.78 2.75 -9.05
C ALA A 28 -6.83 2.52 -7.53
N GLY A 29 -7.22 3.54 -6.76
CA GLY A 29 -7.38 3.42 -5.31
C GLY A 29 -8.49 2.47 -4.89
N VAL A 30 -9.60 2.42 -5.62
CA VAL A 30 -10.70 1.48 -5.37
C VAL A 30 -10.24 0.04 -5.62
N LEU A 31 -9.54 -0.19 -6.73
CA LEU A 31 -9.01 -1.51 -7.09
C LEU A 31 -7.96 -1.99 -6.09
N LEU A 32 -6.99 -1.15 -5.72
CA LEU A 32 -5.97 -1.47 -4.71
C LEU A 32 -6.58 -1.72 -3.33
N ARG A 33 -7.62 -0.96 -2.95
CA ARG A 33 -8.35 -1.23 -1.71
C ARG A 33 -9.01 -2.61 -1.75
N HIS A 34 -9.55 -3.02 -2.89
CA HIS A 34 -10.11 -4.35 -3.06
C HIS A 34 -9.04 -5.44 -2.91
N VAL A 35 -7.87 -5.25 -3.53
CA VAL A 35 -6.72 -6.15 -3.39
C VAL A 35 -6.33 -6.34 -1.93
N VAL A 36 -6.21 -5.24 -1.16
CA VAL A 36 -5.87 -5.31 0.27
C VAL A 36 -6.94 -6.02 1.10
N ARG A 37 -8.23 -5.96 0.71
CA ARG A 37 -9.30 -6.72 1.38
C ARG A 37 -9.21 -8.21 1.09
N LEU A 38 -8.86 -8.59 -0.13
CA LEU A 38 -8.69 -9.99 -0.52
C LEU A 38 -7.45 -10.60 0.13
N GLN A 39 -6.36 -9.83 0.24
CA GLN A 39 -5.08 -10.28 0.80
C GLN A 39 -4.58 -9.34 1.90
N PRO A 40 -5.20 -9.36 3.10
CA PRO A 40 -4.84 -8.46 4.19
C PRO A 40 -3.47 -8.77 4.82
N LYS A 41 -2.91 -9.96 4.56
CA LYS A 41 -1.62 -10.43 5.08
C LYS A 41 -0.47 -10.29 4.08
N SER A 42 -0.67 -9.59 2.96
CA SER A 42 0.41 -9.32 2.01
C SER A 42 1.01 -7.95 2.27
N ALA A 43 2.26 -7.91 2.72
CA ALA A 43 2.99 -6.67 2.97
C ALA A 43 3.15 -5.84 1.68
N ASP A 44 3.39 -6.50 0.53
CA ASP A 44 3.53 -5.84 -0.76
C ASP A 44 2.25 -5.10 -1.17
N HIS A 45 1.09 -5.75 -1.04
CA HIS A 45 -0.19 -5.14 -1.41
C HIS A 45 -0.60 -4.00 -0.48
N LEU A 46 -0.34 -4.16 0.82
CA LEU A 46 -0.52 -3.09 1.79
C LEU A 46 0.38 -1.88 1.45
N ALA A 47 1.63 -2.13 1.06
CA ALA A 47 2.58 -1.09 0.68
C ALA A 47 2.21 -0.40 -0.64
N GLU A 48 1.72 -1.15 -1.63
CA GLU A 48 1.29 -0.61 -2.93
C GLU A 48 0.07 0.33 -2.76
N TYR A 49 -0.93 -0.09 -1.97
CA TYR A 49 -2.06 0.78 -1.62
C TYR A 49 -1.63 2.00 -0.79
N ALA A 50 -0.73 1.81 0.18
CA ALA A 50 -0.18 2.91 0.96
C ALA A 50 0.57 3.94 0.08
N SER A 51 1.31 3.46 -0.93
CA SER A 51 2.02 4.30 -1.90
C SER A 51 1.04 5.13 -2.72
N TRP A 52 -0.03 4.50 -3.23
CA TRP A 52 -1.09 5.22 -3.93
C TRP A 52 -1.74 6.29 -3.04
N LEU A 53 -2.05 5.97 -1.78
CA LEU A 53 -2.61 6.94 -0.83
C LEU A 53 -1.67 8.14 -0.62
N TYR A 54 -0.36 7.89 -0.50
CA TYR A 54 0.63 8.95 -0.32
C TYR A 54 0.70 9.88 -1.54
N GLN A 55 0.75 9.30 -2.75
CA GLN A 55 0.77 10.05 -4.00
C GLN A 55 -0.48 10.92 -4.19
N ASN A 56 -1.62 10.49 -3.61
CA ASN A 56 -2.88 11.24 -3.62
C ASN A 56 -3.03 12.16 -2.39
N GLY A 57 -1.95 12.52 -1.71
CA GLY A 57 -1.94 13.46 -0.58
C GLY A 57 -2.48 12.90 0.75
N LYS A 58 -2.93 11.65 0.78
CA LYS A 58 -3.53 10.99 1.96
C LYS A 58 -2.46 10.34 2.84
N TRP A 59 -1.58 11.18 3.38
CA TRP A 59 -0.41 10.74 4.14
C TRP A 59 -0.75 10.00 5.45
N LEU A 60 -1.81 10.41 6.17
CA LEU A 60 -2.23 9.73 7.42
C LEU A 60 -2.72 8.29 7.15
N PRO A 61 -3.68 8.06 6.22
CA PRO A 61 -4.05 6.72 5.81
C PRO A 61 -2.86 5.92 5.28
N SER A 62 -2.01 6.52 4.46
CA SER A 62 -0.81 5.88 3.92
C SER A 62 0.10 5.34 5.03
N LEU A 63 0.40 6.17 6.02
CA LEU A 63 1.22 5.78 7.17
C LEU A 63 0.63 4.57 7.90
N LYS A 64 -0.69 4.55 8.13
CA LYS A 64 -1.36 3.40 8.78
C LYS A 64 -1.16 2.11 7.99
N TYR A 65 -1.26 2.15 6.67
CA TYR A 65 -1.07 0.95 5.84
C TYR A 65 0.40 0.51 5.73
N TYR A 66 1.35 1.45 5.70
CA TYR A 66 2.77 1.10 5.79
C TYR A 66 3.12 0.45 7.14
N LEU A 67 2.59 0.97 8.25
CA LEU A 67 2.79 0.36 9.57
C LEU A 67 2.20 -1.06 9.61
N LYS A 68 0.98 -1.27 9.11
CA LYS A 68 0.38 -2.62 8.98
C LYS A 68 1.23 -3.58 8.14
N ALA A 69 1.80 -3.10 7.04
CA ALA A 69 2.70 -3.92 6.23
C ALA A 69 3.97 -4.33 7.00
N MET A 70 4.48 -3.47 7.88
CA MET A 70 5.61 -3.78 8.75
C MET A 70 5.22 -4.69 9.94
N GLU A 71 3.96 -4.66 10.39
CA GLU A 71 3.44 -5.65 11.35
C GLU A 71 3.41 -7.06 10.73
N VAL A 72 3.07 -7.16 9.44
CA VAL A 72 3.09 -8.42 8.69
C VAL A 72 4.52 -8.88 8.39
N SER A 73 5.38 -7.96 7.95
CA SER A 73 6.77 -8.24 7.61
C SER A 73 7.66 -7.08 8.09
N PRO A 74 8.31 -7.23 9.26
CA PRO A 74 9.11 -6.16 9.86
C PRO A 74 10.26 -5.66 8.98
N SER A 75 10.82 -6.53 8.14
CA SER A 75 11.90 -6.21 7.20
C SER A 75 11.41 -5.74 5.83
N HIS A 76 10.12 -5.44 5.67
CA HIS A 76 9.58 -5.04 4.38
C HIS A 76 10.04 -3.64 3.95
N ARG A 77 11.03 -3.63 3.06
CA ARG A 77 11.77 -2.44 2.61
C ARG A 77 10.89 -1.30 2.12
N SER A 78 9.89 -1.58 1.28
CA SER A 78 9.05 -0.54 0.69
C SER A 78 8.23 0.22 1.73
N SER A 79 7.74 -0.49 2.75
CA SER A 79 6.98 0.12 3.86
C SER A 79 7.84 0.89 4.84
N LEU A 80 9.06 0.41 5.10
CA LEU A 80 10.03 1.14 5.89
C LEU A 80 10.38 2.48 5.21
N LEU A 81 10.75 2.43 3.93
CA LEU A 81 11.06 3.63 3.15
C LEU A 81 9.86 4.59 3.06
N GLY A 82 8.66 4.06 2.82
CA GLY A 82 7.43 4.83 2.80
C GLY A 82 7.14 5.54 4.12
N THR A 83 7.31 4.82 5.24
CA THR A 83 7.14 5.35 6.60
C THR A 83 8.16 6.45 6.90
N VAL A 84 9.46 6.18 6.66
CA VAL A 84 10.54 7.17 6.85
C VAL A 84 10.27 8.43 6.04
N ARG A 85 9.89 8.29 4.76
CA ARG A 85 9.57 9.43 3.90
C ARG A 85 8.45 10.29 4.48
N ILE A 86 7.37 9.67 4.97
CA ILE A 86 6.25 10.39 5.60
C ILE A 86 6.72 11.10 6.87
N LEU A 87 7.40 10.39 7.77
CA LEU A 87 7.83 10.94 9.06
C LEU A 87 8.80 12.12 8.87
N ARG A 88 9.76 12.01 7.94
CA ARG A 88 10.68 13.12 7.58
C ARG A 88 9.93 14.33 7.05
N SER A 89 8.97 14.13 6.13
CA SER A 89 8.14 15.22 5.59
C SER A 89 7.29 15.94 6.65
N ARG A 90 7.09 15.32 7.82
CA ARG A 90 6.34 15.87 8.96
C ARG A 90 7.24 16.31 10.11
N GLY A 91 8.56 16.32 9.93
CA GLY A 91 9.50 16.72 10.97
C GLY A 91 9.59 15.77 12.17
N GLN A 92 9.07 14.54 12.06
CA GLN A 92 9.05 13.56 13.15
C GLN A 92 10.38 12.80 13.25
N TRP A 93 11.49 13.53 13.35
CA TRP A 93 12.85 12.98 13.39
C TRP A 93 13.10 11.97 14.53
N PRO A 94 12.58 12.17 15.76
CA PRO A 94 12.75 11.18 16.83
C PRO A 94 12.15 9.81 16.46
N ARG A 95 10.99 9.81 15.79
CA ARG A 95 10.33 8.57 15.33
C ARG A 95 11.08 7.93 14.18
N VAL A 96 11.68 8.72 13.29
CA VAL A 96 12.56 8.19 12.23
C VAL A 96 13.76 7.49 12.87
N HIS A 97 14.42 8.15 13.83
CA HIS A 97 15.56 7.58 14.52
C HIS A 97 15.19 6.26 15.21
N GLN A 98 14.11 6.25 15.98
CA GLN A 98 13.59 5.03 16.63
C GLN A 98 13.28 3.90 15.63
N LEU A 99 12.80 4.23 14.42
CA LEU A 99 12.46 3.24 13.40
C LEU A 99 13.70 2.61 12.76
N ILE A 100 14.79 3.37 12.57
CA ILE A 100 16.01 2.87 11.92
C ILE A 100 16.99 2.20 12.89
N THR A 101 16.84 2.45 14.20
CA THR A 101 17.68 1.83 15.25
C THR A 101 17.08 0.57 15.85
N ARG A 102 15.84 0.24 15.51
CA ARG A 102 15.20 -1.03 15.88
C ARG A 102 15.67 -2.15 14.97
#